data_AF-A0A3D2FK07-F1
#
_entry.id   AF-A0A3D2FK07-F1
#
_cell.length_a   1.000
_cell.length_b   1.000
_cell.length_c   1.000
_cell.angle_alpha   90.00
_cell.angle_beta   90.00
_cell.angle_gamma   90.00
#
_symmetry.space_group_name_H-M   'P 1'
#
loop_
_entity.id
_entity.type
_entity.pdbx_description
1 polymer ?
#
loop_
_entity_poly.entity_id
_entity_poly.type
_entity_poly.pdbx_seq_one_letter_code
_entity_poly.pdbx_strand_id
1 'polypeptide(L)'
;MTLFWIVCAVLLVIALLFLVLPLWRATANNNDVLRDAANLEILRDQAAEMEKDLHNGLLTQEAYEQGKLELQARLLDEVKTTGQGEKLAHNPARKLAVILAVLLPLFVVPFYFVVGNSKALLPQDELAVADGFGVIRSEAALQELEKKMERLPENPDGWVVLARSYSAMQRYPDAVRAYGNLVKLVPNEAQLWTDYADAAAMNNNQSLLGEPTKFLNKALELDPDNTSALALSGSAGMERGDYYAAALHWQKLVDLLPPDYPDIQMIHEGIKQAKEFLAMQKGGKQKLAQLEKMKGAAPVQPATDPAQAITGRASFAAGMAGMAALTDTVFILARAANGPKMPLAVLRKQVKDLPLEFTLDDSLAMQPELKLSGFDEVVVIARVSKSGSPMAQPGDLEGSVQAVKPGSKNLSLVIDRVVK
;
A
#
# COMPACT_ATOMS: atom_id res chain seq x y z
N MET A 1 4.55 -24.54 -10.33
CA MET A 1 3.73 -24.41 -11.57
C MET A 1 2.87 -25.63 -11.82
N THR A 2 3.45 -26.83 -11.95
CA THR A 2 2.70 -28.07 -12.24
C THR A 2 1.68 -28.46 -11.16
N LEU A 3 2.01 -28.29 -9.88
CA LEU A 3 1.12 -28.63 -8.76
C LEU A 3 -0.22 -27.86 -8.78
N PHE A 4 -0.20 -26.56 -9.10
CA PHE A 4 -1.42 -25.74 -9.15
C PHE A 4 -2.38 -26.20 -10.26
N TRP A 5 -1.84 -26.45 -11.46
CA TRP A 5 -2.62 -26.97 -12.58
C TRP A 5 -3.16 -28.38 -12.28
N ILE A 6 -2.39 -29.21 -11.57
CA ILE A 6 -2.86 -30.52 -11.09
C ILE A 6 -4.02 -30.35 -10.11
N VAL A 7 -3.93 -29.45 -9.13
CA VAL A 7 -5.02 -29.20 -8.17
C VAL A 7 -6.27 -28.65 -8.87
N CYS A 8 -6.12 -27.71 -9.79
CA CYS A 8 -7.25 -27.18 -10.57
C CYS A 8 -7.90 -28.25 -11.45
N ALA A 9 -7.10 -29.10 -12.09
CA ALA A 9 -7.60 -30.22 -12.88
C ALA A 9 -8.35 -31.22 -12.01
N VAL A 10 -7.84 -31.54 -10.81
CA VAL A 10 -8.51 -32.43 -9.85
C VAL A 10 -9.85 -31.84 -9.39
N LEU A 11 -9.90 -30.56 -9.04
CA LEU A 11 -11.14 -29.89 -8.64
C LEU A 11 -12.17 -29.86 -9.76
N LEU A 12 -11.74 -29.62 -11.00
CA LEU A 12 -12.61 -29.63 -12.18
C LEU A 12 -13.16 -31.05 -12.44
N VAL A 13 -12.35 -32.09 -12.27
CA VAL A 13 -12.80 -33.48 -12.37
C VAL A 13 -13.82 -33.82 -11.29
N ILE A 14 -13.60 -33.38 -10.05
CA ILE A 14 -14.57 -33.57 -8.95
C ILE A 14 -15.90 -32.88 -9.28
N ALA A 15 -15.87 -31.63 -9.75
CA ALA A 15 -17.07 -30.90 -10.15
C ALA A 15 -17.83 -31.61 -11.29
N LEU A 16 -17.11 -32.11 -12.30
CA LEU A 16 -17.70 -32.90 -13.37
C LEU A 16 -18.31 -34.20 -12.88
N LEU A 17 -17.68 -34.90 -11.94
CA LEU A 17 -18.24 -36.11 -11.34
C LEU A 17 -19.57 -35.82 -10.63
N PHE A 18 -19.65 -34.75 -9.84
CA PHE A 18 -20.91 -34.38 -9.18
C PHE A 18 -22.04 -34.04 -10.15
N LEU A 19 -21.71 -33.50 -11.32
CA LEU A 19 -22.69 -33.03 -12.29
C LEU A 19 -23.11 -34.12 -13.29
N VAL A 20 -22.15 -34.90 -13.78
CA VAL A 20 -22.35 -35.91 -14.83
C VAL A 20 -22.88 -37.23 -14.27
N LEU A 21 -22.41 -37.65 -13.08
CA LEU A 21 -22.78 -38.94 -12.48
C LEU A 21 -24.29 -39.08 -12.19
N PRO A 22 -25.01 -38.07 -11.62
CA PRO A 22 -26.45 -38.16 -11.45
C PRO A 22 -27.22 -38.14 -12.78
N LEU A 23 -26.72 -37.43 -13.80
CA LEU A 23 -27.35 -37.37 -15.12
C LEU A 23 -27.13 -38.65 -15.96
N TRP A 24 -26.04 -39.38 -15.70
CA TRP A 24 -25.74 -40.64 -16.39
C TRP A 24 -26.51 -41.82 -15.79
N ARG A 25 -26.75 -41.80 -14.47
CA ARG A 25 -27.64 -42.75 -13.80
C ARG A 25 -29.05 -42.54 -14.34
N ALA A 26 -29.40 -43.34 -15.34
CA ALA A 26 -30.76 -43.41 -15.84
C ALA A 26 -31.66 -43.79 -14.67
N THR A 27 -32.66 -42.98 -14.39
CA THR A 27 -33.90 -43.49 -13.79
C THR A 27 -34.41 -44.54 -14.77
N ALA A 28 -34.05 -45.80 -14.53
CA ALA A 28 -34.73 -46.91 -15.16
C ALA A 28 -36.21 -46.72 -14.83
N ASN A 29 -37.06 -46.64 -15.86
CA ASN A 29 -38.50 -46.61 -15.66
C ASN A 29 -38.88 -47.96 -15.06
N ASN A 30 -38.87 -48.04 -13.73
CA ASN A 30 -39.32 -49.20 -12.95
C ASN A 30 -40.82 -49.49 -13.15
N ASN A 31 -41.51 -48.64 -13.94
CA ASN A 31 -42.93 -48.71 -14.22
C ASN A 31 -43.31 -49.87 -15.13
N ASP A 32 -42.43 -50.32 -16.01
CA ASP A 32 -42.77 -51.41 -16.95
C ASP A 32 -42.78 -52.77 -16.24
N VAL A 33 -41.77 -53.04 -15.41
CA VAL A 33 -41.73 -54.27 -14.59
C VAL A 33 -42.87 -54.32 -13.56
N LEU A 34 -43.26 -53.17 -13.00
CA LEU A 34 -44.40 -53.08 -12.08
C LEU A 34 -45.75 -53.26 -12.79
N ARG A 35 -45.90 -52.77 -14.03
CA ARG A 35 -47.11 -52.97 -14.84
C ARG A 35 -47.28 -54.43 -15.26
N ASP A 36 -46.20 -55.06 -15.71
CA ASP A 36 -46.24 -56.46 -16.15
C ASP A 36 -46.59 -57.41 -14.99
N ALA A 37 -46.05 -57.15 -13.80
CA ALA A 37 -46.38 -57.90 -12.60
C ALA A 37 -47.86 -57.73 -12.20
N ALA A 38 -48.38 -56.49 -12.25
CA ALA A 38 -49.77 -56.19 -11.91
C ALA A 38 -50.77 -56.80 -12.92
N ASN A 39 -50.49 -56.73 -14.23
CA ASN A 39 -51.35 -57.32 -15.25
C ASN A 39 -51.37 -58.85 -15.16
N LEU A 40 -50.23 -59.47 -14.83
CA LEU A 40 -50.15 -60.92 -14.62
C LEU A 40 -50.94 -61.37 -13.37
N GLU A 41 -50.94 -60.57 -12.30
CA GLU A 41 -51.70 -60.84 -11.08
C GLU A 41 -53.21 -60.81 -11.34
N ILE A 42 -53.70 -59.82 -12.09
CA ILE A 42 -55.12 -59.73 -12.48
C ILE A 42 -55.56 -60.94 -13.29
N LEU A 43 -54.75 -61.41 -14.25
CA LEU A 43 -55.09 -62.59 -15.06
C LEU A 43 -55.10 -63.87 -14.21
N ARG A 44 -54.23 -63.98 -13.20
CA ARG A 44 -54.22 -65.13 -12.28
C ARG A 44 -55.48 -65.17 -11.41
N ASP A 45 -55.92 -64.02 -10.91
CA ASP A 45 -57.14 -63.93 -10.11
C ASP A 45 -58.37 -64.30 -10.94
N GLN A 46 -58.46 -63.84 -12.19
CA GLN A 46 -59.54 -64.21 -13.12
C GLN A 46 -59.59 -65.72 -13.39
N ALA A 47 -58.43 -66.38 -13.51
CA ALA A 47 -58.37 -67.84 -13.67
C ALA A 47 -58.88 -68.58 -12.43
N ALA A 48 -58.47 -68.13 -11.23
CA ALA A 48 -58.90 -68.74 -9.97
C ALA A 48 -60.41 -68.55 -9.71
N GLU A 49 -60.96 -67.40 -10.09
CA GLU A 49 -62.39 -67.11 -9.95
C GLU A 49 -63.23 -67.99 -10.89
N MET A 50 -62.82 -68.17 -12.15
CA MET A 50 -63.48 -69.10 -13.07
C MET A 50 -63.47 -70.55 -12.58
N GLU A 51 -62.38 -71.00 -11.95
CA GLU A 51 -62.27 -72.36 -11.41
C GLU A 51 -63.21 -72.55 -10.20
N LYS A 52 -63.38 -71.50 -9.38
CA LYS A 52 -64.33 -71.48 -8.28
C LYS A 52 -65.78 -71.48 -8.78
N ASP A 53 -66.08 -70.76 -9.85
CA ASP A 53 -67.44 -70.71 -10.44
C ASP A 53 -67.83 -72.04 -11.11
N LEU A 54 -66.86 -72.75 -11.70
CA LEU A 54 -67.05 -74.13 -12.16
C LEU A 54 -67.37 -75.05 -10.98
N HIS A 55 -66.60 -74.96 -9.88
CA HIS A 55 -66.81 -75.79 -8.70
C HIS A 55 -68.17 -75.54 -8.02
N ASN A 56 -68.63 -74.29 -8.03
CA ASN A 56 -69.93 -73.89 -7.47
C ASN A 56 -71.12 -74.19 -8.41
N GLY A 57 -70.87 -74.75 -9.61
CA GLY A 57 -71.90 -75.07 -10.59
C GLY A 57 -72.51 -73.84 -11.28
N LEU A 58 -71.89 -72.67 -11.16
CA LEU A 58 -72.30 -71.43 -11.83
C LEU A 58 -71.83 -71.41 -13.29
N LEU A 59 -70.73 -72.10 -13.59
CA LEU A 59 -70.16 -72.23 -14.93
C LEU A 59 -70.28 -73.68 -15.42
N THR A 60 -70.68 -73.87 -16.68
CA THR A 60 -70.64 -75.20 -17.33
C THR A 60 -69.21 -75.56 -17.74
N GLN A 61 -68.87 -76.85 -17.79
CA GLN A 61 -67.52 -77.33 -18.19
C GLN A 61 -67.08 -76.79 -19.56
N GLU A 62 -68.00 -76.70 -20.53
CA GLU A 62 -67.70 -76.19 -21.87
C GLU A 62 -67.34 -74.70 -21.85
N ALA A 63 -68.07 -73.89 -21.06
CA ALA A 63 -67.79 -72.47 -20.88
C ALA A 63 -66.46 -72.21 -20.15
N TYR A 64 -66.09 -73.07 -19.20
CA TYR A 64 -64.78 -72.99 -18.53
C TYR A 64 -63.63 -73.20 -19.50
N GLU A 65 -63.68 -74.25 -20.33
CA GLU A 65 -62.62 -74.54 -21.31
C GLU A 65 -62.50 -73.43 -22.37
N GLN A 66 -63.62 -72.84 -22.81
CA GLN A 66 -63.59 -71.70 -23.72
C GLN A 66 -62.95 -70.45 -23.08
N GLY A 67 -63.36 -70.10 -21.86
CA GLY A 67 -62.78 -68.95 -21.14
C GLY A 67 -61.28 -69.13 -20.87
N LYS A 68 -60.85 -70.36 -20.57
CA LYS A 68 -59.44 -70.68 -20.33
C LYS A 68 -58.59 -70.47 -21.58
N LEU A 69 -59.09 -70.84 -22.75
CA LEU A 69 -58.40 -70.62 -24.03
C LEU A 69 -58.29 -69.13 -24.36
N GLU A 70 -59.34 -68.34 -24.11
CA GLU A 70 -59.31 -66.88 -24.32
C GLU A 70 -58.30 -66.20 -23.38
N LEU A 71 -58.28 -66.58 -22.10
CA LEU A 71 -57.33 -66.05 -21.12
C LEU A 71 -55.88 -66.38 -21.51
N GLN A 72 -55.63 -67.60 -22.00
CA GLN A 72 -54.31 -68.01 -22.52
C GLN A 72 -53.90 -67.22 -23.77
N ALA A 73 -54.84 -66.96 -24.69
CA ALA A 73 -54.57 -66.15 -25.87
C ALA A 73 -54.23 -64.70 -25.50
N ARG A 74 -54.95 -64.12 -24.54
CA ARG A 74 -54.71 -62.77 -24.02
C ARG A 74 -53.36 -62.66 -23.31
N LEU A 75 -53.01 -63.65 -22.49
CA LEU A 75 -51.68 -63.74 -21.86
C LEU A 75 -50.58 -63.77 -22.92
N LEU A 76 -50.76 -64.54 -24.00
CA LEU A 76 -49.77 -64.65 -25.07
C LEU A 76 -49.61 -63.34 -25.85
N ASP A 77 -50.69 -62.60 -26.04
CA ASP A 77 -50.67 -61.30 -26.73
C ASP A 77 -49.96 -60.24 -25.88
N GLU A 78 -50.27 -60.19 -24.59
CA GLU A 78 -49.68 -59.23 -23.64
C GLU A 78 -48.17 -59.50 -23.42
N VAL A 79 -47.75 -60.77 -23.40
CA VAL A 79 -46.32 -61.15 -23.39
C VAL A 79 -45.62 -60.81 -24.71
N LYS A 80 -46.30 -60.91 -25.86
CA LYS A 80 -45.72 -60.57 -27.18
C LYS A 80 -45.54 -59.06 -27.37
N THR A 81 -46.49 -58.24 -26.91
CA THR A 81 -46.36 -56.78 -26.96
C THR A 81 -45.18 -56.26 -26.13
N THR A 82 -44.83 -56.97 -25.06
CA THR A 82 -43.69 -56.63 -24.18
C THR A 82 -42.34 -56.95 -24.86
N GLY A 83 -42.31 -57.89 -25.81
CA GLY A 83 -41.08 -58.34 -26.50
C GLY A 83 -40.70 -57.57 -27.78
N GLN A 84 -41.58 -56.71 -28.31
CA GLN A 84 -41.31 -55.98 -29.55
C GLN A 84 -40.65 -54.61 -29.29
N GLY A 85 -39.34 -54.66 -29.06
CA GLY A 85 -38.36 -53.64 -29.47
C GLY A 85 -38.64 -52.20 -29.05
N GLU A 86 -38.25 -51.84 -27.82
CA GLU A 86 -37.97 -50.45 -27.48
C GLU A 86 -36.96 -49.86 -28.47
N LYS A 87 -37.41 -48.95 -29.33
CA LYS A 87 -36.52 -48.06 -30.07
C LYS A 87 -35.71 -47.28 -29.04
N LEU A 88 -34.38 -47.43 -29.07
CA LEU A 88 -33.37 -46.72 -28.27
C LEU A 88 -33.91 -45.38 -27.72
N ALA A 89 -34.40 -45.41 -26.47
CA ALA A 89 -34.91 -44.24 -25.78
C ALA A 89 -33.77 -43.22 -25.72
N HIS A 90 -33.90 -42.16 -26.51
CA HIS A 90 -32.95 -41.07 -26.54
C HIS A 90 -33.04 -40.34 -25.20
N ASN A 91 -32.16 -40.67 -24.25
CA ASN A 91 -32.15 -40.01 -22.95
C ASN A 91 -31.51 -38.61 -23.10
N PRO A 92 -32.29 -37.52 -23.08
CA PRO A 92 -31.76 -36.17 -23.29
C PRO A 92 -30.81 -35.76 -22.16
N ALA A 93 -30.98 -36.34 -20.96
CA ALA A 93 -30.10 -36.08 -19.82
C ALA A 93 -28.67 -36.61 -20.05
N ARG A 94 -28.52 -37.74 -20.76
CA ARG A 94 -27.19 -38.26 -21.14
C ARG A 94 -26.52 -37.38 -22.20
N LYS A 95 -27.28 -36.88 -23.18
CA LYS A 95 -26.76 -35.90 -24.15
C LYS A 95 -26.33 -34.61 -23.46
N LEU A 96 -27.13 -34.10 -22.52
CA LEU A 96 -26.79 -32.92 -21.72
C LEU A 96 -25.54 -33.14 -20.87
N ALA A 97 -25.39 -34.31 -20.25
CA ALA A 97 -24.21 -34.67 -19.47
C ALA A 97 -22.92 -34.64 -20.32
N VAL A 98 -22.98 -35.18 -21.55
CA VAL A 98 -21.84 -35.15 -22.49
C VAL A 98 -21.54 -33.72 -22.94
N ILE A 99 -22.58 -32.92 -23.24
CA ILE A 99 -22.41 -31.51 -23.63
C ILE A 99 -21.74 -30.71 -22.49
N LEU A 100 -22.20 -30.88 -21.25
CA LEU A 100 -21.62 -30.19 -20.09
C LEU A 100 -20.20 -30.66 -19.77
N ALA A 101 -19.92 -31.96 -19.94
CA ALA A 101 -18.58 -32.50 -19.75
C ALA A 101 -17.54 -31.91 -20.70
N VAL A 102 -17.95 -31.51 -21.91
CA VAL A 102 -17.06 -30.94 -22.94
C VAL A 102 -17.04 -29.41 -22.91
N LEU A 103 -18.20 -28.76 -22.80
CA LEU A 103 -18.29 -27.29 -22.86
C LEU A 103 -17.75 -26.62 -21.60
N LEU A 104 -17.95 -27.23 -20.42
CA LEU A 104 -17.54 -26.62 -19.17
C LEU A 104 -16.02 -26.42 -19.08
N PRO A 105 -15.16 -27.43 -19.35
CA PRO A 105 -13.70 -27.22 -19.39
C PRO A 105 -13.28 -26.25 -20.50
N LEU A 106 -13.92 -26.35 -21.67
CA LEU A 106 -13.63 -25.52 -22.83
C LEU A 106 -13.93 -24.03 -22.57
N PHE A 107 -14.89 -23.73 -21.69
CA PHE A 107 -15.24 -22.36 -21.32
C PHE A 107 -14.42 -21.86 -20.12
N VAL A 108 -14.25 -22.68 -19.08
CA VAL A 108 -13.57 -22.29 -17.84
C VAL A 108 -12.09 -21.97 -18.07
N VAL A 109 -11.40 -22.76 -18.91
CA VAL A 109 -9.97 -22.57 -19.17
C VAL A 109 -9.69 -21.23 -19.86
N PRO A 110 -10.32 -20.87 -21.00
CA PRO A 110 -10.14 -19.54 -21.62
C PRO A 110 -10.64 -18.39 -20.76
N PHE A 111 -11.75 -18.57 -20.04
CA PHE A 111 -12.29 -17.54 -19.16
C PHE A 111 -11.29 -17.17 -18.05
N TYR A 112 -10.57 -18.17 -17.52
CA TYR A 112 -9.47 -17.92 -16.58
C TYR A 112 -8.32 -17.12 -17.21
N PHE A 113 -8.03 -17.27 -18.49
CA PHE A 113 -7.01 -16.45 -19.16
C PHE A 113 -7.44 -14.99 -19.36
N VAL A 114 -8.75 -14.70 -19.41
CA VAL A 114 -9.28 -13.33 -19.58
C VAL A 114 -9.44 -12.59 -18.25
N VAL A 115 -9.95 -13.28 -17.22
CA VAL A 115 -10.29 -12.67 -15.91
C VAL A 115 -9.26 -13.01 -14.82
N GLY A 116 -8.62 -14.18 -14.93
CA GLY A 116 -7.69 -14.67 -13.93
C GLY A 116 -6.32 -14.01 -14.01
N ASN A 117 -5.68 -13.86 -12.85
CA ASN A 117 -4.33 -13.33 -12.76
C ASN A 117 -3.29 -14.45 -12.95
N SER A 118 -3.10 -14.88 -14.20
CA SER A 118 -2.08 -15.88 -14.56
C SER A 118 -0.65 -15.46 -14.15
N LYS A 119 -0.42 -14.14 -13.98
CA LYS A 119 0.87 -13.55 -13.57
C LYS A 119 1.13 -13.62 -12.06
N ALA A 120 0.11 -13.72 -11.21
CA ALA A 120 0.28 -13.90 -9.76
C ALA A 120 0.85 -15.30 -9.39
N LEU A 121 0.77 -16.22 -10.34
CA LEU A 121 1.25 -17.60 -10.21
C LEU A 121 2.53 -17.86 -11.00
N LEU A 122 3.06 -16.89 -11.77
CA LEU A 122 4.48 -16.95 -12.06
C LEU A 122 5.20 -17.00 -10.70
N PRO A 123 6.36 -17.67 -10.56
CA PRO A 123 7.27 -17.24 -9.50
C PRO A 123 7.27 -15.72 -9.60
N GLN A 124 7.02 -14.99 -8.51
CA GLN A 124 7.37 -13.56 -8.52
C GLN A 124 8.76 -13.54 -9.11
N ASP A 125 8.86 -13.09 -10.36
CA ASP A 125 10.08 -13.27 -11.14
C ASP A 125 11.09 -12.59 -10.26
N GLU A 126 11.97 -13.40 -9.70
CA GLU A 126 13.04 -13.02 -8.83
C GLU A 126 13.73 -11.85 -9.54
N LEU A 127 13.39 -10.62 -9.17
CA LEU A 127 14.38 -9.60 -8.94
C LEU A 127 15.29 -10.26 -7.91
N ALA A 128 16.21 -11.08 -8.42
CA ALA A 128 16.84 -12.15 -7.67
C ALA A 128 17.55 -11.54 -6.49
N VAL A 129 16.88 -11.66 -5.34
CA VAL A 129 17.30 -11.08 -4.06
C VAL A 129 17.63 -9.59 -4.19
N ALA A 130 16.74 -8.82 -4.80
CA ALA A 130 16.68 -7.41 -4.47
C ALA A 130 16.24 -7.31 -3.00
N ASP A 131 17.08 -6.73 -2.15
CA ASP A 131 16.69 -6.44 -0.77
C ASP A 131 15.48 -5.49 -0.74
N GLY A 132 14.97 -5.15 0.44
CA GLY A 132 13.82 -4.23 0.58
C GLY A 132 14.00 -2.85 -0.10
N PHE A 133 15.19 -2.54 -0.61
CA PHE A 133 15.54 -1.31 -1.33
C PHE A 133 15.71 -1.51 -2.85
N GLY A 134 15.47 -2.71 -3.38
CA GLY A 134 15.59 -2.96 -4.82
C GLY A 134 17.03 -3.23 -5.29
N VAL A 135 17.92 -3.71 -4.42
CA VAL A 135 19.36 -3.86 -4.70
C VAL A 135 19.78 -5.32 -4.72
N ILE A 136 20.39 -5.77 -5.82
CA ILE A 136 20.97 -7.11 -6.00
C ILE A 136 22.49 -7.02 -5.77
N ARG A 137 23.01 -7.80 -4.80
CA ARG A 137 24.46 -7.85 -4.50
C ARG A 137 25.17 -9.10 -5.04
N SER A 138 24.42 -10.05 -5.58
CA SER A 138 24.98 -11.28 -6.15
C SER A 138 25.38 -11.04 -7.61
N GLU A 139 26.66 -11.23 -7.93
CA GLU A 139 27.18 -11.12 -9.30
C GLU A 139 26.43 -12.02 -10.30
N ALA A 140 26.10 -13.26 -9.90
CA ALA A 140 25.38 -14.20 -10.75
C ALA A 140 23.95 -13.72 -11.06
N ALA A 141 23.27 -13.16 -10.05
CA ALA A 141 21.93 -12.60 -10.21
C ALA A 141 21.95 -11.33 -11.08
N LEU A 142 22.99 -10.51 -10.94
CA LEU A 142 23.18 -9.29 -11.73
C LEU A 142 23.41 -9.63 -13.20
N GLN A 143 24.25 -10.63 -13.50
CA GLN A 143 24.45 -11.12 -14.88
C GLN A 143 23.17 -11.64 -15.53
N GLU A 144 22.29 -12.28 -14.76
CA GLU A 144 21.00 -12.74 -15.30
C GLU A 144 20.07 -11.55 -15.57
N LEU A 145 20.06 -10.56 -14.68
CA LEU A 145 19.31 -9.31 -14.88
C LEU A 145 19.85 -8.52 -16.10
N GLU A 146 21.16 -8.46 -16.30
CA GLU A 146 21.79 -7.87 -17.49
C GLU A 146 21.28 -8.53 -18.78
N LYS A 147 21.35 -9.86 -18.87
CA LYS A 147 20.82 -10.62 -20.02
C LYS A 147 19.32 -10.40 -20.23
N LYS A 148 18.56 -10.25 -19.14
CA LYS A 148 17.14 -9.92 -19.22
C LYS A 148 16.92 -8.52 -19.82
N MET A 149 17.73 -7.54 -19.43
CA MET A 149 17.65 -6.17 -19.97
C MET A 149 18.14 -6.07 -21.42
N GLU A 150 19.03 -6.96 -21.86
CA GLU A 150 19.35 -7.07 -23.29
C GLU A 150 18.14 -7.51 -24.14
N ARG A 151 17.29 -8.38 -23.58
CA ARG A 151 16.06 -8.86 -24.26
C ARG A 151 14.88 -7.92 -24.09
N LEU A 152 14.86 -7.15 -22.99
CA LEU A 152 13.77 -6.23 -22.63
C LEU A 152 14.32 -4.82 -22.35
N PRO A 153 14.91 -4.14 -23.35
CA PRO A 153 15.60 -2.87 -23.14
C PRO A 153 14.66 -1.72 -22.78
N GLU A 154 13.35 -1.85 -23.03
CA GLU A 154 12.34 -0.82 -22.76
C GLU A 154 11.73 -0.92 -21.35
N ASN A 155 12.28 -1.76 -20.46
CA ASN A 155 11.78 -1.91 -19.09
C ASN A 155 12.55 -1.02 -18.10
N PRO A 156 12.01 0.15 -17.68
CA PRO A 156 12.71 1.06 -16.78
C PRO A 156 12.98 0.46 -15.39
N ASP A 157 12.08 -0.37 -14.85
CA ASP A 157 12.23 -0.93 -13.50
C ASP A 157 13.47 -1.82 -13.39
N GLY A 158 13.76 -2.60 -14.43
CA GLY A 158 14.96 -3.44 -14.48
C GLY A 158 16.24 -2.61 -14.57
N TRP A 159 16.22 -1.48 -15.29
CA TRP A 159 17.35 -0.56 -15.36
C TRP A 159 17.59 0.18 -14.04
N VAL A 160 16.52 0.56 -13.30
CA VAL A 160 16.64 1.12 -11.94
C VAL A 160 17.37 0.15 -11.02
N VAL A 161 16.95 -1.12 -11.00
CA VAL A 161 17.55 -2.15 -10.16
C VAL A 161 19.02 -2.38 -10.55
N LEU A 162 19.34 -2.49 -11.85
CA LEU A 162 20.74 -2.60 -12.30
C LEU A 162 21.58 -1.41 -11.83
N ALA A 163 21.11 -0.19 -12.08
CA ALA A 163 21.86 1.02 -11.76
C ALA A 163 22.15 1.14 -10.27
N ARG A 164 21.14 0.94 -9.41
CA ARG A 164 21.29 0.96 -7.96
C ARG A 164 22.17 -0.18 -7.44
N SER A 165 22.04 -1.36 -8.04
CA SER A 165 22.88 -2.52 -7.70
C SER A 165 24.35 -2.28 -7.99
N TYR A 166 24.66 -1.76 -9.18
CA TYR A 166 26.04 -1.39 -9.51
C TYR A 166 26.58 -0.28 -8.61
N SER A 167 25.78 0.76 -8.30
CA SER A 167 26.20 1.81 -7.36
C SER A 167 26.49 1.25 -5.98
N ALA A 168 25.63 0.37 -5.44
CA ALA A 168 25.82 -0.26 -4.14
C ALA A 168 27.06 -1.18 -4.10
N MET A 169 27.41 -1.80 -5.22
CA MET A 169 28.63 -2.60 -5.38
C MET A 169 29.86 -1.78 -5.78
N GLN A 170 29.75 -0.44 -5.80
CA GLN A 170 30.81 0.49 -6.22
C GLN A 170 31.31 0.29 -7.65
N ARG A 171 30.53 -0.38 -8.49
CA ARG A 171 30.77 -0.58 -9.93
C ARG A 171 30.24 0.64 -10.70
N TYR A 172 30.78 1.82 -10.38
CA TYR A 172 30.29 3.08 -10.91
C TYR A 172 30.31 3.20 -12.46
N PRO A 173 31.29 2.66 -13.20
CA PRO A 173 31.24 2.67 -14.66
C PRO A 173 29.98 1.97 -15.22
N ASP A 174 29.58 0.87 -14.60
CA ASP A 174 28.43 0.08 -15.01
C ASP A 174 27.12 0.77 -14.59
N ALA A 175 27.09 1.35 -13.38
CA ALA A 175 25.98 2.16 -12.89
C ALA A 175 25.69 3.34 -13.83
N VAL A 176 26.73 4.06 -14.27
CA VAL A 176 26.63 5.19 -15.21
C VAL A 176 26.01 4.75 -16.54
N ARG A 177 26.35 3.56 -17.05
CA ARG A 177 25.72 3.03 -18.27
C ARG A 177 24.25 2.68 -18.07
N ALA A 178 23.92 2.04 -16.94
CA ALA A 178 22.55 1.67 -16.61
C ALA A 178 21.65 2.91 -16.42
N TYR A 179 22.09 3.90 -15.64
CA TYR A 179 21.41 5.18 -15.51
C TYR A 179 21.26 5.89 -16.87
N GLY A 180 22.29 5.85 -17.72
CA GLY A 180 22.24 6.41 -19.07
C GLY A 180 21.18 5.76 -19.98
N ASN A 181 20.84 4.49 -19.79
CA ASN A 181 19.70 3.86 -20.47
C ASN A 181 18.37 4.25 -19.80
N LEU A 182 18.35 4.27 -18.48
CA LEU A 182 17.16 4.60 -17.70
C LEU A 182 16.63 6.01 -18.01
N VAL A 183 17.48 7.03 -18.03
CA VAL A 183 17.06 8.42 -18.32
C VAL A 183 16.58 8.63 -19.76
N LYS A 184 16.88 7.73 -20.69
CA LYS A 184 16.29 7.77 -22.04
C LYS A 184 14.83 7.28 -22.04
N LEU A 185 14.52 6.32 -21.18
CA LEU A 185 13.16 5.78 -21.03
C LEU A 185 12.29 6.69 -20.16
N VAL A 186 12.88 7.26 -19.11
CA VAL A 186 12.19 8.10 -18.12
C VAL A 186 12.95 9.43 -17.96
N PRO A 187 12.86 10.34 -18.95
CA PRO A 187 13.66 11.57 -18.96
C PRO A 187 13.16 12.65 -18.00
N ASN A 188 11.94 12.54 -17.46
CA ASN A 188 11.27 13.61 -16.72
C ASN A 188 11.27 13.40 -15.20
N GLU A 189 12.09 12.49 -14.68
CA GLU A 189 12.19 12.21 -13.25
C GLU A 189 13.47 12.80 -12.66
N ALA A 190 13.34 13.91 -11.92
CA ALA A 190 14.47 14.68 -11.39
C ALA A 190 15.39 13.84 -10.47
N GLN A 191 14.81 12.95 -9.65
CA GLN A 191 15.60 12.11 -8.76
C GLN A 191 16.51 11.15 -9.53
N LEU A 192 16.08 10.62 -10.69
CA LEU A 192 16.90 9.73 -11.49
C LEU A 192 18.12 10.45 -12.09
N TRP A 193 17.95 11.71 -12.51
CA TRP A 193 19.07 12.54 -12.94
C TRP A 193 20.03 12.87 -11.80
N THR A 194 19.52 12.98 -10.57
CA THR A 194 20.34 13.21 -9.37
C THR A 194 21.15 11.97 -9.01
N ASP A 195 20.51 10.79 -8.98
CA ASP A 195 21.18 9.50 -8.75
C ASP A 195 22.23 9.22 -9.85
N TYR A 196 21.93 9.62 -11.09
CA TYR A 196 22.87 9.52 -12.20
C TYR A 196 24.08 10.44 -12.02
N ALA A 197 23.86 11.68 -11.56
CA ALA A 197 24.92 12.61 -11.24
C ALA A 197 25.86 12.06 -10.16
N ASP A 198 25.30 11.50 -9.08
CA ASP A 198 26.08 10.91 -7.99
C ASP A 198 26.92 9.73 -8.48
N ALA A 199 26.32 8.78 -9.22
CA ALA A 199 27.06 7.66 -9.81
C ALA A 199 28.17 8.13 -10.76
N ALA A 200 27.91 9.16 -11.56
CA ALA A 200 28.90 9.75 -12.46
C ALA A 200 30.04 10.45 -11.70
N ALA A 201 29.74 11.11 -10.58
CA ALA A 201 30.75 11.74 -9.74
C ALA A 201 31.64 10.69 -9.07
N MET A 202 31.04 9.62 -8.52
CA MET A 202 31.78 8.49 -7.94
C MET A 202 32.68 7.80 -8.97
N ASN A 203 32.23 7.68 -10.22
CA ASN A 203 33.04 7.19 -11.32
C ASN A 203 34.21 8.14 -11.69
N ASN A 204 34.08 9.43 -11.36
CA ASN A 204 35.05 10.49 -11.66
C ASN A 204 35.84 10.91 -10.40
N ASN A 205 36.28 9.94 -9.59
CA ASN A 205 37.04 10.19 -8.35
C ASN A 205 36.33 11.14 -7.37
N GLN A 206 35.01 11.01 -7.25
CA GLN A 206 34.16 11.85 -6.40
C GLN A 206 34.11 13.33 -6.81
N SER A 207 34.56 13.66 -8.02
CA SER A 207 34.47 15.01 -8.56
C SER A 207 33.09 15.24 -9.18
N LEU A 208 32.44 16.32 -8.79
CA LEU A 208 31.16 16.76 -9.34
C LEU A 208 31.34 17.61 -10.62
N LEU A 209 32.57 17.85 -11.04
CA LEU A 209 32.90 18.61 -12.24
C LEU A 209 32.60 17.81 -13.52
N GLY A 210 32.23 18.52 -14.59
CA GLY A 210 31.96 17.90 -15.90
C GLY A 210 30.53 17.37 -16.04
N GLU A 211 30.40 16.11 -16.46
CA GLU A 211 29.10 15.45 -16.68
C GLU A 211 28.17 15.43 -15.45
N PRO A 212 28.62 15.15 -14.21
CA PRO A 212 27.74 15.16 -13.03
C PRO A 212 27.00 16.48 -12.86
N THR A 213 27.70 17.62 -13.02
CA THR A 213 27.07 18.95 -12.98
C THR A 213 25.98 19.11 -14.06
N LYS A 214 26.16 18.54 -15.26
CA LYS A 214 25.13 18.61 -16.32
C LYS A 214 23.87 17.85 -15.90
N PHE A 215 24.03 16.67 -15.29
CA PHE A 215 22.92 15.86 -14.80
C PHE A 215 22.21 16.54 -13.62
N LEU A 216 22.95 17.17 -12.70
CA LEU A 216 22.38 17.98 -11.62
C LEU A 216 21.58 19.18 -12.15
N ASN A 217 22.11 19.89 -13.14
CA ASN A 217 21.37 20.99 -13.78
C ASN A 217 20.07 20.47 -14.41
N LYS A 218 20.09 19.27 -15.03
CA LYS A 218 18.88 18.66 -15.59
C LYS A 218 17.88 18.28 -14.51
N ALA A 219 18.34 17.73 -13.39
CA ALA A 219 17.49 17.44 -12.24
C ALA A 219 16.81 18.71 -11.71
N LEU A 220 17.56 19.80 -11.53
CA LEU A 220 17.03 21.09 -11.05
C LEU A 220 16.15 21.82 -12.08
N GLU A 221 16.31 21.54 -13.37
CA GLU A 221 15.39 22.02 -14.41
C GLU A 221 14.02 21.34 -14.30
N LEU A 222 14.00 20.05 -13.99
CA LEU A 222 12.78 19.26 -13.85
C LEU A 222 12.09 19.52 -12.51
N ASP A 223 12.87 19.56 -11.43
CA ASP A 223 12.41 19.85 -10.08
C ASP A 223 13.40 20.81 -9.40
N PRO A 224 13.09 22.12 -9.41
CA PRO A 224 13.93 23.13 -8.76
C PRO A 224 14.11 22.92 -7.26
N ASP A 225 13.23 22.15 -6.61
CA ASP A 225 13.19 21.96 -5.16
C ASP A 225 13.74 20.58 -4.75
N ASN A 226 14.30 19.81 -5.69
CA ASN A 226 14.93 18.52 -5.37
C ASN A 226 16.10 18.72 -4.40
N THR A 227 15.92 18.28 -3.16
CA THR A 227 16.85 18.54 -2.06
C THR A 227 18.23 17.90 -2.28
N SER A 228 18.26 16.68 -2.80
CA SER A 228 19.50 15.96 -3.13
C SER A 228 20.28 16.65 -4.25
N ALA A 229 19.58 17.12 -5.29
CA ALA A 229 20.19 17.84 -6.40
C ALA A 229 20.73 19.21 -5.94
N LEU A 230 20.00 19.93 -5.07
CA LEU A 230 20.45 21.20 -4.48
C LEU A 230 21.70 21.00 -3.61
N ALA A 231 21.73 19.92 -2.81
CA ALA A 231 22.88 19.58 -1.97
C ALA A 231 24.14 19.35 -2.80
N LEU A 232 24.06 18.46 -3.80
CA LEU A 232 25.17 18.13 -4.68
C LEU A 232 25.57 19.31 -5.57
N SER A 233 24.61 20.12 -6.04
CA SER A 233 24.89 21.31 -6.85
C SER A 233 25.63 22.39 -6.05
N GLY A 234 25.34 22.50 -4.75
CA GLY A 234 26.09 23.35 -3.85
C GLY A 234 27.57 22.91 -3.73
N SER A 235 27.79 21.62 -3.51
CA SER A 235 29.13 21.02 -3.46
C SER A 235 29.89 21.17 -4.79
N ALA A 236 29.22 20.95 -5.91
CA ALA A 236 29.79 21.16 -7.25
C ALA A 236 30.19 22.63 -7.48
N GLY A 237 29.38 23.56 -6.97
CA GLY A 237 29.67 25.00 -6.98
C GLY A 237 30.95 25.34 -6.20
N MET A 238 31.14 24.74 -5.03
CA MET A 238 32.36 24.90 -4.23
C MET A 238 33.59 24.37 -4.95
N GLU A 239 33.51 23.16 -5.49
CA GLU A 239 34.62 22.50 -6.19
C GLU A 239 35.08 23.29 -7.41
N ARG A 240 34.12 23.88 -8.17
CA ARG A 240 34.43 24.69 -9.36
C ARG A 240 34.78 26.15 -9.06
N GLY A 241 34.77 26.57 -7.80
CA GLY A 241 35.01 27.95 -7.38
C GLY A 241 33.87 28.93 -7.70
N ASP A 242 32.69 28.43 -8.05
CA ASP A 242 31.47 29.23 -8.20
C ASP A 242 30.72 29.30 -6.86
N TYR A 243 31.32 30.02 -5.93
CA TYR A 243 30.83 30.15 -4.57
C TYR A 243 29.46 30.86 -4.49
N TYR A 244 29.10 31.64 -5.52
CA TYR A 244 27.77 32.25 -5.61
C TYR A 244 26.70 31.19 -5.83
N ALA A 245 26.88 30.33 -6.85
CA ALA A 245 25.94 29.23 -7.09
C ALA A 245 25.91 28.24 -5.92
N ALA A 246 27.06 27.98 -5.29
CA ALA A 246 27.13 27.14 -4.10
C ALA A 246 26.24 27.65 -2.96
N ALA A 247 26.44 28.92 -2.57
CA ALA A 247 25.66 29.55 -1.53
C ALA A 247 24.16 29.63 -1.90
N LEU A 248 23.83 29.84 -3.17
CA LEU A 248 22.44 29.92 -3.64
C LEU A 248 21.72 28.58 -3.49
N HIS A 249 22.29 27.48 -4.01
CA HIS A 249 21.65 26.16 -3.95
C HIS A 249 21.51 25.65 -2.52
N TRP A 250 22.55 25.80 -1.69
CA TRP A 250 22.48 25.39 -0.29
C TRP A 250 21.55 26.27 0.54
N GLN A 251 21.44 27.58 0.26
CA GLN A 251 20.44 28.42 0.93
C GLN A 251 19.03 27.95 0.58
N LYS A 252 18.76 27.67 -0.70
CA LYS A 252 17.47 27.12 -1.13
C LYS A 252 17.17 25.78 -0.47
N LEU A 253 18.17 24.91 -0.36
CA LEU A 253 18.04 23.64 0.36
C LEU A 253 17.63 23.85 1.81
N VAL A 254 18.30 24.75 2.54
CA VAL A 254 17.95 25.07 3.93
C VAL A 254 16.53 25.61 4.05
N ASP A 255 16.08 26.43 3.10
CA ASP A 255 14.73 27.00 3.11
C ASP A 255 13.62 25.93 2.93
N LEU A 256 13.96 24.75 2.40
CA LEU A 256 13.06 23.60 2.20
C LEU A 256 13.10 22.58 3.35
N LEU A 257 14.15 22.59 4.18
CA LEU A 257 14.37 21.59 5.22
C LEU A 257 13.81 22.02 6.57
N PRO A 258 13.33 21.08 7.41
CA PRO A 258 12.89 21.41 8.76
C PRO A 258 14.08 21.81 9.64
N PRO A 259 13.88 22.67 10.67
CA PRO A 259 14.98 23.17 11.51
C PRO A 259 15.78 22.09 12.27
N ASP A 260 15.19 20.92 12.49
CA ASP A 260 15.79 19.77 13.16
C ASP A 260 16.37 18.73 12.18
N TYR A 261 16.45 19.06 10.89
CA TYR A 261 17.02 18.18 9.88
C TYR A 261 18.47 17.78 10.25
N PRO A 262 18.82 16.48 10.20
CA PRO A 262 20.19 16.03 10.42
C PRO A 262 21.19 16.78 9.54
N ASP A 263 22.33 17.17 10.09
CA ASP A 263 23.39 17.87 9.35
C ASP A 263 23.04 19.28 8.83
N ILE A 264 21.91 19.88 9.22
CA ILE A 264 21.56 21.26 8.83
C ILE A 264 22.65 22.28 9.22
N GLN A 265 23.35 22.05 10.33
CA GLN A 265 24.49 22.86 10.76
C GLN A 265 25.66 22.77 9.78
N MET A 266 25.94 21.58 9.22
CA MET A 266 26.98 21.40 8.21
C MET A 266 26.65 22.19 6.93
N ILE A 267 25.37 22.23 6.54
CA ILE A 267 24.92 23.03 5.38
C ILE A 267 25.08 24.52 5.67
N HIS A 268 24.71 24.98 6.87
CA HIS A 268 24.95 26.38 7.28
C HIS A 268 26.42 26.77 7.27
N GLU A 269 27.31 25.89 7.75
CA GLU A 269 28.75 26.09 7.68
C GLU A 269 29.27 26.15 6.23
N GLY A 270 28.78 25.26 5.37
CA GLY A 270 29.09 25.28 3.93
C GLY A 270 28.67 26.60 3.26
N ILE A 271 27.46 27.10 3.56
CA ILE A 271 26.99 28.40 3.07
C ILE A 271 27.90 29.54 3.56
N LYS A 272 28.31 29.50 4.83
CA LYS A 272 29.21 30.51 5.40
C LYS A 272 30.56 30.49 4.68
N GLN A 273 31.17 29.32 4.50
CA GLN A 273 32.44 29.17 3.78
C GLN A 273 32.33 29.65 2.33
N ALA A 274 31.25 29.28 1.63
CA ALA A 274 30.99 29.76 0.26
C ALA A 274 30.94 31.29 0.22
N LYS A 275 30.24 31.93 1.16
CA LYS A 275 30.17 33.41 1.24
C LYS A 275 31.52 34.05 1.53
N GLU A 276 32.33 33.45 2.39
CA GLU A 276 33.69 33.93 2.69
C GLU A 276 34.59 33.87 1.45
N PHE A 277 34.61 32.72 0.76
CA PHE A 277 35.37 32.59 -0.48
C PHE A 277 34.84 33.50 -1.60
N LEU A 278 33.52 33.65 -1.72
CA LEU A 278 32.90 34.60 -2.64
C LEU A 278 33.40 36.02 -2.37
N ALA A 279 33.43 36.45 -1.10
CA ALA A 279 33.88 37.80 -0.73
C ALA A 279 35.35 38.07 -1.07
N MET A 280 36.19 37.03 -1.11
CA MET A 280 37.59 37.12 -1.53
C MET A 280 37.76 37.24 -3.06
N GLN A 281 36.76 36.86 -3.85
CA GLN A 281 36.80 36.99 -5.30
C GLN A 281 36.58 38.44 -5.77
N LYS A 282 37.14 38.78 -6.94
CA LYS A 282 36.91 40.07 -7.59
C LYS A 282 35.42 40.23 -7.93
N GLY A 283 34.79 41.31 -7.44
CA GLY A 283 33.34 41.53 -7.58
C GLY A 283 32.48 40.74 -6.58
N GLY A 284 33.12 39.96 -5.69
CA GLY A 284 32.47 39.12 -4.69
C GLY A 284 31.52 39.86 -3.75
N LYS A 285 31.93 41.04 -3.26
CA LYS A 285 31.11 41.88 -2.37
C LYS A 285 29.77 42.30 -2.99
N GLN A 286 29.75 42.58 -4.30
CA GLN A 286 28.53 42.94 -5.01
C GLN A 286 27.61 41.74 -5.19
N LYS A 287 28.17 40.58 -5.57
CA LYS A 287 27.43 39.32 -5.67
C LYS A 287 26.89 38.86 -4.31
N LEU A 288 27.64 39.04 -3.23
CA LEU A 288 27.18 38.74 -1.87
C LEU A 288 25.99 39.64 -1.48
N ALA A 289 26.07 40.94 -1.77
CA ALA A 289 24.94 41.85 -1.56
C ALA A 289 23.71 41.47 -2.40
N GLN A 290 23.89 40.87 -3.59
CA GLN A 290 22.78 40.33 -4.38
C GLN A 290 22.15 39.09 -3.73
N LEU A 291 22.96 38.15 -3.22
CA LEU A 291 22.46 36.98 -2.47
C LEU A 291 21.65 37.41 -1.23
N GLU A 292 22.13 38.41 -0.49
CA GLU A 292 21.44 38.94 0.69
C GLU A 292 20.13 39.65 0.32
N LYS A 293 20.10 40.33 -0.84
CA LYS A 293 18.87 40.93 -1.38
C LYS A 293 17.87 39.90 -1.90
N MET A 294 18.34 38.78 -2.46
CA MET A 294 17.45 37.66 -2.83
C MET A 294 16.78 37.05 -1.60
N LYS A 295 17.49 37.01 -0.45
CA LYS A 295 16.91 36.69 0.86
C LYS A 295 15.95 37.79 1.37
N GLY A 296 15.96 38.97 0.74
CA GLY A 296 15.07 40.11 1.02
C GLY A 296 13.62 39.90 0.58
N ALA A 297 13.30 38.81 -0.13
CA ALA A 297 11.98 38.19 -0.04
C ALA A 297 11.94 37.34 1.24
N ALA A 298 11.90 38.04 2.37
CA ALA A 298 11.83 37.59 3.76
C ALA A 298 12.66 36.33 4.12
N PRO A 299 13.70 36.45 4.97
CA PRO A 299 14.01 35.31 5.82
C PRO A 299 12.73 34.96 6.59
N VAL A 300 12.30 33.69 6.56
CA VAL A 300 11.57 33.13 7.69
C VAL A 300 12.58 33.03 8.83
N GLN A 301 12.98 34.19 9.36
CA GLN A 301 13.07 34.31 10.79
C GLN A 301 11.67 33.93 11.28
N PRO A 302 11.50 33.03 12.27
CA PRO A 302 10.26 33.06 13.00
C PRO A 302 10.02 34.52 13.36
N ALA A 303 8.83 35.02 13.05
CA ALA A 303 8.46 36.39 13.37
C ALA A 303 8.45 36.49 14.89
N THR A 304 9.62 36.67 15.51
CA THR A 304 9.70 37.18 16.85
C THR A 304 9.26 38.61 16.72
N ASP A 305 7.95 38.82 16.78
CA ASP A 305 7.42 40.06 17.28
C ASP A 305 7.49 39.94 18.81
N PRO A 306 8.58 40.42 19.46
CA PRO A 306 8.69 40.38 20.91
C PRO A 306 7.57 41.15 21.60
N ALA A 307 6.80 41.99 20.88
CA ALA A 307 5.60 42.62 21.40
C ALA A 307 4.42 41.63 21.55
N GLN A 308 4.40 40.53 20.79
CA GLN A 308 3.36 39.50 20.81
C GLN A 308 3.73 38.27 21.64
N ALA A 309 4.94 38.23 22.22
CA ALA A 309 5.37 37.16 23.10
C ALA A 309 4.56 37.16 24.42
N ILE A 310 4.06 35.99 24.82
CA ILE A 310 3.37 35.80 26.09
C ILE A 310 4.40 35.39 27.15
N THR A 311 4.50 36.15 28.24
CA THR A 311 5.41 35.83 29.35
C THR A 311 4.65 35.57 30.65
N GLY A 312 5.20 34.71 31.49
CA GLY A 312 4.61 34.41 32.78
C GLY A 312 5.40 33.42 33.62
N ARG A 313 4.83 33.08 34.78
CA ARG A 313 5.40 32.13 35.75
C ARG A 313 4.51 30.92 35.87
N ALA A 314 5.09 29.74 35.67
CA ALA A 314 4.44 28.46 35.88
C ALA A 314 4.78 27.89 37.26
N SER A 315 3.79 27.38 37.99
CA SER A 315 3.96 26.78 39.31
C SER A 315 2.92 25.69 39.59
N PHE A 316 3.15 24.90 40.64
CA PHE A 316 2.16 23.94 41.15
C PHE A 316 1.20 24.59 42.14
N ALA A 317 -0.07 24.16 42.12
CA ALA A 317 -0.97 24.38 43.23
C ALA A 317 -0.52 23.59 44.47
N ALA A 318 -0.95 24.03 45.65
CA ALA A 318 -0.65 23.37 46.90
C ALA A 318 -1.09 21.88 46.86
N GLY A 319 -0.16 20.96 47.13
CA GLY A 319 -0.42 19.51 47.13
C GLY A 319 -0.23 18.80 45.78
N MET A 320 -0.08 19.53 44.66
CA MET A 320 0.07 18.92 43.33
C MET A 320 1.50 18.44 43.04
N ALA A 321 2.52 19.11 43.60
CA ALA A 321 3.92 18.81 43.34
C ALA A 321 4.32 17.36 43.72
N GLY A 322 3.66 16.75 44.71
CA GLY A 322 3.93 15.38 45.13
C GLY A 322 3.40 14.29 44.18
N MET A 323 2.63 14.67 43.16
CA MET A 323 2.03 13.72 42.19
C MET A 323 2.88 13.53 40.92
N ALA A 324 3.98 14.29 40.79
CA ALA A 324 4.89 14.27 39.66
C ALA A 324 6.33 13.96 40.10
N ALA A 325 7.07 13.22 39.28
CA ALA A 325 8.50 13.01 39.49
C ALA A 325 9.29 14.23 38.98
N LEU A 326 10.43 14.54 39.60
CA LEU A 326 11.28 15.67 39.22
C LEU A 326 11.78 15.59 37.76
N THR A 327 11.82 14.40 37.18
CA THR A 327 12.22 14.11 35.80
C THR A 327 11.06 14.16 34.80
N ASP A 328 9.81 14.27 35.26
CA ASP A 328 8.66 14.34 34.37
C ASP A 328 8.73 15.60 33.51
N THR A 329 8.21 15.50 32.28
CA THR A 329 8.31 16.59 31.31
C THR A 329 7.18 17.58 31.53
N VAL A 330 7.52 18.87 31.60
CA VAL A 330 6.57 19.98 31.67
C VAL A 330 6.48 20.62 30.29
N PHE A 331 5.29 20.60 29.69
CA PHE A 331 4.98 21.32 28.46
C PHE A 331 4.21 22.59 28.82
N ILE A 332 4.75 23.74 28.44
CA ILE A 332 4.02 25.01 28.45
C ILE A 332 3.65 25.28 27.00
N LEU A 333 2.36 25.24 26.70
CA LEU A 333 1.86 25.33 25.34
C LEU A 333 0.77 26.39 25.21
N ALA A 334 0.68 27.00 24.03
CA ALA A 334 -0.44 27.85 23.65
C ALA A 334 -1.26 27.16 22.56
N ARG A 335 -2.58 27.24 22.62
CA ARG A 335 -3.49 26.81 21.55
C ARG A 335 -4.49 27.92 21.23
N ALA A 336 -5.07 27.91 20.03
CA ALA A 336 -6.15 28.86 19.71
C ALA A 336 -7.33 28.70 20.69
N ALA A 337 -7.92 29.80 21.16
CA ALA A 337 -9.14 29.75 21.97
C ALA A 337 -10.32 29.23 21.16
N ASN A 338 -10.41 29.68 19.90
CA ASN A 338 -11.36 29.21 18.90
C ASN A 338 -10.58 28.74 17.68
N GLY A 339 -10.57 27.43 17.41
CA GLY A 339 -9.79 26.88 16.30
C GLY A 339 -9.36 25.42 16.50
N PRO A 340 -8.37 24.94 15.74
CA PRO A 340 -7.86 23.58 15.85
C PRO A 340 -7.29 23.32 17.26
N LYS A 341 -7.55 22.12 17.80
CA LYS A 341 -7.09 21.72 19.16
C LYS A 341 -5.57 21.51 19.26
N MET A 342 -4.83 21.77 18.19
CA MET A 342 -3.39 21.59 18.11
C MET A 342 -2.66 22.77 18.76
N PRO A 343 -1.51 22.55 19.43
CA PRO A 343 -0.75 23.63 20.03
C PRO A 343 -0.07 24.49 18.95
N LEU A 344 -0.21 25.81 19.10
CA LEU A 344 0.41 26.84 18.26
C LEU A 344 1.87 27.05 18.63
N ALA A 345 2.21 26.98 19.92
CA ALA A 345 3.57 27.11 20.43
C ALA A 345 3.80 26.14 21.58
N VAL A 346 4.98 25.52 21.67
CA VAL A 346 5.32 24.54 22.72
C VAL A 346 6.71 24.80 23.29
N LEU A 347 6.79 24.97 24.61
CA LEU A 347 8.02 25.02 25.38
C LEU A 347 8.13 23.76 26.26
N ARG A 348 9.25 23.04 26.15
CA ARG A 348 9.53 21.82 26.92
C ARG A 348 10.51 22.09 28.06
N LYS A 349 10.15 21.71 29.28
CA LYS A 349 10.93 21.81 30.53
C LYS A 349 10.76 20.54 31.38
N GLN A 350 11.34 20.51 32.58
CA GLN A 350 11.17 19.42 33.55
C GLN A 350 10.53 19.92 34.85
N VAL A 351 9.92 19.01 35.62
CA VAL A 351 9.29 19.33 36.90
C VAL A 351 10.26 19.96 37.89
N LYS A 352 11.53 19.52 37.89
CA LYS A 352 12.60 20.12 38.71
C LYS A 352 12.86 21.60 38.43
N ASP A 353 12.45 22.09 37.26
CA ASP A 353 12.64 23.49 36.88
C ASP A 353 11.53 24.38 37.45
N LEU A 354 10.41 23.81 37.93
CA LEU A 354 9.29 24.58 38.48
C LEU A 354 9.57 25.03 39.93
N PRO A 355 9.20 26.27 40.31
CA PRO A 355 8.53 27.28 39.49
C PRO A 355 9.48 27.98 38.49
N LEU A 356 9.04 28.14 37.24
CA LEU A 356 9.85 28.73 36.16
C LEU A 356 9.16 29.90 35.47
N GLU A 357 9.96 30.85 35.02
CA GLU A 357 9.53 31.91 34.09
C GLU A 357 9.58 31.36 32.66
N PHE A 358 8.53 31.63 31.88
CA PHE A 358 8.41 31.17 30.50
C PHE A 358 8.11 32.34 29.55
N THR A 359 8.50 32.14 28.30
CA THR A 359 8.16 32.99 27.16
C THR A 359 7.64 32.09 26.04
N LEU A 360 6.46 32.41 25.50
CA LEU A 360 5.90 31.79 24.30
C LEU A 360 5.82 32.83 23.19
N ASP A 361 6.50 32.56 22.08
CA ASP A 361 6.47 33.39 20.88
C ASP A 361 6.38 32.51 19.62
N ASP A 362 6.31 33.15 18.44
CA ASP A 362 6.16 32.44 17.17
C ASP A 362 7.39 31.62 16.77
N SER A 363 8.54 31.76 17.45
CA SER A 363 9.71 30.88 17.22
C SER A 363 9.52 29.48 17.76
N LEU A 364 8.57 29.32 18.69
CA LEU A 364 8.19 28.03 19.24
C LEU A 364 7.03 27.38 18.46
N ALA A 365 6.67 27.93 17.30
CA ALA A 365 5.60 27.41 16.47
C ALA A 365 6.03 26.15 15.71
N MET A 366 5.20 25.10 15.81
CA MET A 366 5.44 23.81 15.14
C MET A 366 5.13 23.86 13.64
N GLN A 367 4.31 24.83 13.20
CA GLN A 367 3.93 25.03 11.81
C GLN A 367 4.10 26.51 11.44
N PRO A 368 4.83 26.83 10.35
CA PRO A 368 5.10 28.22 9.96
C PRO A 368 3.84 29.07 9.69
N GLU A 369 2.73 28.43 9.34
CA GLU A 369 1.45 29.06 9.00
C GLU A 369 0.54 29.32 10.20
N LEU A 370 0.73 28.59 11.32
CA LEU A 370 -0.13 28.65 12.50
C LEU A 370 0.63 29.27 13.69
N LYS A 371 0.87 30.58 13.58
CA LYS A 371 1.61 31.39 14.56
C LYS A 371 0.74 31.83 15.73
N LEU A 372 1.34 32.04 16.89
CA LEU A 372 0.67 32.54 18.10
C LEU A 372 0.16 33.97 17.88
N SER A 373 0.95 34.82 17.22
CA SER A 373 0.58 36.20 16.87
C SER A 373 -0.60 36.33 15.92
N GLY A 374 -0.97 35.25 15.21
CA GLY A 374 -2.07 35.25 14.24
C GLY A 374 -3.47 35.10 14.85
N PHE A 375 -3.58 34.93 16.17
CA PHE A 375 -4.86 34.70 16.86
C PHE A 375 -5.17 35.82 17.86
N ASP A 376 -6.43 36.27 17.89
CA ASP A 376 -6.88 37.29 18.85
C ASP A 376 -6.78 36.81 20.31
N GLU A 377 -7.08 35.52 20.53
CA GLU A 377 -7.06 34.90 21.85
C GLU A 377 -6.54 33.46 21.78
N VAL A 378 -5.69 33.12 22.76
CA VAL A 378 -5.13 31.79 22.95
C VAL A 378 -5.40 31.26 24.36
N VAL A 379 -5.34 29.96 24.52
CA VAL A 379 -5.37 29.27 25.81
C VAL A 379 -3.96 28.79 26.11
N VAL A 380 -3.39 29.25 27.21
CA VAL A 380 -2.06 28.83 27.66
C VAL A 380 -2.23 27.72 28.69
N ILE A 381 -1.54 26.61 28.47
CA ILE A 381 -1.68 25.38 29.26
C ILE A 381 -0.29 24.96 29.73
N ALA A 382 -0.14 24.67 31.02
CA ALA A 382 0.99 23.93 31.55
C ALA A 382 0.54 22.49 31.79
N ARG A 383 1.23 21.52 31.19
CA ARG A 383 0.99 20.10 31.40
C ARG A 383 2.24 19.39 31.86
N VAL A 384 2.13 18.63 32.94
CA VAL A 384 3.12 17.65 33.35
C VAL A 384 2.74 16.33 32.70
N SER A 385 3.52 15.91 31.71
CA SER A 385 3.30 14.67 30.98
C SER A 385 4.21 13.57 31.51
N LYS A 386 3.60 12.46 31.91
CA LYS A 386 4.33 11.24 32.28
C LYS A 386 4.77 10.43 31.06
N SER A 387 4.04 10.58 29.95
CA SER A 387 4.32 9.90 28.68
C SER A 387 5.34 10.63 27.80
N GLY A 388 5.66 11.88 28.12
CA GLY A 388 6.53 12.73 27.31
C GLY A 388 5.85 13.34 26.08
N SER A 389 4.51 13.27 26.01
CA SER A 389 3.72 13.83 24.91
C SER A 389 3.10 15.19 25.28
N PRO A 390 3.09 16.19 24.37
CA PRO A 390 2.39 17.45 24.56
C PRO A 390 0.87 17.35 24.39
N MET A 391 0.31 16.15 24.13
CA MET A 391 -1.13 15.89 24.10
C MET A 391 -1.62 15.40 25.46
N ALA A 392 -2.90 15.68 25.79
CA ALA A 392 -3.45 15.35 27.09
C ALA A 392 -3.64 13.83 27.21
N GLN A 393 -3.12 13.23 28.28
CA GLN A 393 -3.35 11.83 28.61
C GLN A 393 -3.97 11.69 30.02
N PRO A 394 -4.80 10.66 30.26
CA PRO A 394 -5.30 10.36 31.59
C PRO A 394 -4.16 10.21 32.60
N GLY A 395 -4.24 10.95 33.71
CA GLY A 395 -3.23 10.94 34.78
C GLY A 395 -2.14 12.00 34.66
N ASP A 396 -2.12 12.80 33.59
CA ASP A 396 -1.27 14.00 33.50
C ASP A 396 -1.77 15.09 34.46
N LEU A 397 -0.87 15.96 34.93
CA LEU A 397 -1.26 17.15 35.69
C LEU A 397 -1.35 18.33 34.74
N GLU A 398 -2.38 19.16 34.88
CA GLU A 398 -2.62 20.28 33.98
C GLU A 398 -3.06 21.54 34.75
N GLY A 399 -2.70 22.69 34.22
CA GLY A 399 -3.24 24.01 34.56
C GLY A 399 -3.43 24.82 33.29
N SER A 400 -4.45 25.68 33.24
CA SER A 400 -4.73 26.46 32.04
C SER A 400 -5.27 27.86 32.35
N VAL A 401 -4.86 28.84 31.56
CA VAL A 401 -5.46 30.18 31.53
C VAL A 401 -6.15 30.38 30.19
N GLN A 402 -7.43 30.72 30.22
CA GLN A 402 -8.27 30.94 29.03
C GLN A 402 -8.15 32.39 28.54
N ALA A 403 -8.45 32.63 27.26
CA ALA A 403 -8.59 33.96 26.66
C ALA A 403 -7.39 34.90 26.91
N VAL A 404 -6.17 34.38 26.70
CA VAL A 404 -4.94 35.17 26.79
C VAL A 404 -4.67 35.81 25.44
N LYS A 405 -4.44 37.13 25.42
CA LYS A 405 -4.05 37.82 24.19
C LYS A 405 -2.55 37.67 23.96
N PRO A 406 -2.09 37.43 22.72
CA PRO A 406 -0.68 37.58 22.37
C PRO A 406 -0.11 38.91 22.89
N GLY A 407 1.12 38.87 23.41
CA GLY A 407 1.79 39.99 24.07
C GLY A 407 1.50 40.17 25.57
N SER A 408 0.65 39.32 26.15
CA SER A 408 0.34 39.35 27.59
C SER A 408 1.59 39.05 28.44
N LYS A 409 1.82 39.82 29.50
CA LYS A 409 2.97 39.67 30.39
C LYS A 409 2.53 39.27 31.80
N ASN A 410 3.43 38.63 32.55
CA ASN A 410 3.24 38.22 33.94
C ASN A 410 2.05 37.27 34.16
N LEU A 411 1.81 36.35 33.21
CA LEU A 411 0.76 35.35 33.34
C LEU A 411 1.05 34.41 34.53
N SER A 412 0.06 34.16 35.39
CA SER A 412 0.18 33.16 36.45
C SER A 412 -0.45 31.85 35.97
N LEU A 413 0.39 30.84 35.74
CA LEU A 413 -0.04 29.54 35.23
C LEU A 413 0.13 28.47 36.31
N VAL A 414 -0.97 28.14 36.98
CA VAL A 414 -0.96 27.22 38.13
C VAL A 414 -1.47 25.85 37.70
N ILE A 415 -0.66 24.81 37.91
CA ILE A 415 -1.02 23.40 37.66
C ILE A 415 -1.86 22.90 38.84
N ASP A 416 -3.16 22.72 38.63
CA ASP A 416 -4.17 22.57 39.69
C ASP A 416 -5.13 21.39 39.52
N ARG A 417 -5.13 20.71 38.36
CA ARG A 417 -5.99 19.56 38.10
C ARG A 417 -5.24 18.35 37.54
N VAL A 418 -5.87 17.18 37.70
CA VAL A 418 -5.46 15.93 37.04
C VAL A 418 -6.36 15.74 35.82
N VAL A 419 -5.75 15.46 34.67
CA VAL A 419 -6.44 15.09 33.44
C VAL A 419 -7.08 13.72 33.64
N LYS A 420 -8.40 13.64 33.42
CA LYS A 420 -9.18 12.40 33.58
C LYS A 420 -9.18 11.57 32.30
#